data_AF-A0A662DB09-F1
#
_entry.id   AF-A0A662DB09-F1
#
_cell.length_a   1.000
_cell.length_b   1.000
_cell.length_c   1.000
_cell.angle_alpha   90.00
_cell.angle_beta   90.00
_cell.angle_gamma   90.00
#
_symmetry.space_group_name_H-M   'P 1'
#
loop_
_entity.id
_entity.type
_entity.pdbx_description
1 polymer ?
#
loop_
_entity_poly.entity_id
_entity_poly.type
_entity_poly.pdbx_seq_one_letter_code
_entity_poly.pdbx_strand_id
1 'polypeptide(L)'
;VLIFAFKGSGGFGNVSKVVSQKGLENYYNIFGNAKYSLFYIIIISFTFAWVISAEIWQRFSAAKSVRDAQKLSRGALYINIPLYFFVVIIGMLALAMYPEKPEGQHIMVLVIQDYVPPVLAGISFAGLLAALMSTMDTAINTGSLVLTEDIYHRCFKKDASEAQLVLFGRISATIMAVCGIFISIAIKDLLWVLWMASDILASGVFWPLILGIYTKWGTTKGAIASMLVGAVFVLWHYLIDLGVALTSIIPAWPGRSWPFSIFWGIVVGLVVYVVASLLTQSDEERMKTERFMKRFAE
;
A
#
# COMPACT_ATOMS: atom_id res chain seq x y z
N VAL A 1 -19.33 -12.11 12.14
CA VAL A 1 -18.38 -11.60 13.15
C VAL A 1 -18.89 -10.34 13.86
N LEU A 2 -19.16 -9.23 13.16
CA LEU A 2 -19.59 -7.96 13.76
C LEU A 2 -20.73 -8.07 14.80
N ILE A 3 -21.81 -8.79 14.47
CA ILE A 3 -22.95 -8.97 15.39
C ILE A 3 -22.52 -9.65 16.70
N PHE A 4 -21.64 -10.65 16.62
CA PHE A 4 -21.11 -11.36 17.79
C PHE A 4 -20.13 -10.50 18.57
N ALA A 5 -19.29 -9.72 17.89
CA ALA A 5 -18.43 -8.73 18.54
C ALA A 5 -19.24 -7.69 19.31
N PHE A 6 -20.34 -7.20 18.74
CA PHE A 6 -21.21 -6.23 19.41
C PHE A 6 -21.88 -6.80 20.67
N LYS A 7 -22.35 -8.05 20.60
CA LYS A 7 -22.90 -8.76 21.77
C LYS A 7 -21.82 -9.02 22.82
N GLY A 8 -20.66 -9.51 22.39
CA GLY A 8 -19.52 -9.85 23.25
C GLY A 8 -18.91 -8.66 23.97
N SER A 9 -18.91 -7.48 23.34
CA SER A 9 -18.41 -6.25 23.95
C SER A 9 -19.39 -5.62 24.93
N GLY A 10 -20.65 -6.08 25.00
CA GLY A 10 -21.74 -5.39 25.70
C GLY A 10 -22.20 -4.09 25.00
N GLY A 11 -21.96 -3.97 23.69
CA GLY A 11 -22.30 -2.81 22.88
C GLY A 11 -21.44 -1.57 23.12
N PHE A 12 -21.74 -0.48 22.40
CA PHE A 12 -20.96 0.76 22.47
C PHE A 12 -20.99 1.44 23.84
N GLY A 13 -22.05 1.25 24.63
CA GLY A 13 -22.15 1.83 25.97
C GLY A 13 -21.06 1.29 26.92
N ASN A 14 -20.79 -0.02 26.87
CA ASN A 14 -19.72 -0.61 27.68
C ASN A 14 -18.33 -0.20 27.17
N VAL A 15 -18.14 -0.17 25.84
CA VAL A 15 -16.89 0.33 25.25
C VAL A 15 -16.59 1.75 25.71
N SER A 16 -17.61 2.63 25.75
CA SER A 16 -17.44 4.02 26.19
C SER A 16 -16.96 4.10 27.65
N LYS A 17 -17.49 3.24 28.53
CA LYS A 17 -17.01 3.13 29.93
C LYS A 17 -15.54 2.73 30.01
N VAL A 18 -15.13 1.71 29.24
CA VAL A 18 -13.74 1.24 29.20
C VAL A 18 -12.81 2.34 28.66
N VAL A 19 -13.24 3.06 27.62
CA VAL A 19 -12.52 4.19 27.04
C VAL A 19 -12.31 5.30 28.08
N SER A 20 -13.36 5.67 28.81
CA SER A 20 -13.27 6.67 29.90
C SER A 20 -12.37 6.20 31.04
N GLN A 21 -12.46 4.93 31.46
CA GLN A 21 -11.60 4.36 32.50
C GLN A 21 -10.13 4.37 32.12
N LYS A 22 -9.81 4.13 30.84
CA LYS A 22 -8.44 4.14 30.32
C LYS A 22 -7.93 5.54 29.97
N GLY A 23 -8.75 6.59 30.12
CA GLY A 23 -8.37 7.95 29.74
C GLY A 23 -8.04 8.08 28.24
N LEU A 24 -8.67 7.26 27.38
CA LEU A 24 -8.47 7.30 25.94
C LEU A 24 -9.23 8.49 25.34
N GLU A 25 -8.72 9.69 25.56
CA GLU A 25 -9.23 10.90 24.96
C GLU A 25 -9.20 10.78 23.43
N ASN A 26 -10.28 11.21 22.77
CA ASN A 26 -10.46 11.14 21.31
C ASN A 26 -10.66 9.76 20.67
N TYR A 27 -10.89 8.69 21.42
CA TYR A 27 -11.07 7.34 20.86
C TYR A 27 -12.14 7.23 19.74
N TYR A 28 -13.26 7.94 19.89
CA TYR A 28 -14.34 7.99 18.89
C TYR A 28 -14.15 9.09 17.84
N ASN A 29 -13.20 9.99 18.06
CA ASN A 29 -13.00 11.13 17.21
C ASN A 29 -12.08 10.72 16.05
N ILE A 30 -12.69 10.46 14.90
CA ILE A 30 -12.00 10.14 13.63
C ILE A 30 -11.02 11.27 13.23
N PHE A 31 -11.23 12.48 13.78
CA PHE A 31 -10.42 13.67 13.54
C PHE A 31 -9.60 14.11 14.77
N GLY A 32 -9.60 13.33 15.86
CA GLY A 32 -9.22 13.77 17.19
C GLY A 32 -7.75 13.57 17.56
N ASN A 33 -6.86 14.32 16.90
CA ASN A 33 -5.73 15.04 17.48
C ASN A 33 -5.08 15.84 16.34
N ALA A 34 -5.41 17.13 16.25
CA ALA A 34 -5.13 17.98 15.08
C ALA A 34 -3.64 18.27 14.83
N LYS A 35 -2.74 17.91 15.75
CA LYS A 35 -1.30 18.14 15.55
C LYS A 35 -0.64 17.06 14.67
N TYR A 36 -1.21 15.84 14.59
CA TYR A 36 -0.56 14.65 14.02
C TYR A 36 -1.56 13.55 13.59
N SER A 37 -2.71 13.87 12.99
CA SER A 37 -3.70 12.82 12.66
C SER A 37 -3.12 11.82 11.64
N LEU A 38 -2.59 10.71 12.17
CA LEU A 38 -2.14 9.50 11.49
C LEU A 38 -3.14 9.09 10.40
N PHE A 39 -4.43 9.27 10.65
CA PHE A 39 -5.51 9.02 9.71
C PHE A 39 -5.35 9.73 8.35
N TYR A 40 -5.10 11.04 8.33
CA TYR A 40 -4.94 11.80 7.08
C TYR A 40 -3.68 11.40 6.31
N ILE A 41 -2.59 11.16 7.02
CA ILE A 41 -1.31 10.84 6.37
C ILE A 41 -1.29 9.38 5.94
N ILE A 42 -1.99 8.48 6.64
CA ILE A 42 -2.30 7.12 6.17
C ILE A 42 -3.12 7.20 4.89
N ILE A 43 -4.22 7.96 4.88
CA ILE A 43 -5.05 8.09 3.67
C ILE A 43 -4.21 8.64 2.51
N ILE A 44 -3.43 9.69 2.72
CA ILE A 44 -2.57 10.27 1.69
C ILE A 44 -1.53 9.24 1.23
N SER A 45 -0.80 8.61 2.15
CA SER A 45 0.26 7.64 1.82
C SER A 45 -0.28 6.44 1.05
N PHE A 46 -1.40 5.86 1.51
CA PHE A 46 -2.04 4.75 0.82
C PHE A 46 -2.64 5.18 -0.51
N THR A 47 -3.29 6.34 -0.58
CA THR A 47 -3.85 6.80 -1.87
C THR A 47 -2.75 6.96 -2.91
N PHE A 48 -1.63 7.58 -2.55
CA PHE A 48 -0.55 7.85 -3.49
C PHE A 48 0.17 6.55 -3.91
N ALA A 49 0.48 5.66 -2.96
CA ALA A 49 1.11 4.38 -3.27
C ALA A 49 0.20 3.45 -4.10
N TRP A 50 -1.10 3.39 -3.77
CA TRP A 50 -2.01 2.46 -4.43
C TRP A 50 -2.46 2.93 -5.81
N VAL A 51 -2.57 4.24 -6.06
CA VAL A 51 -2.89 4.78 -7.39
C VAL A 51 -1.90 4.33 -8.47
N ILE A 52 -0.62 4.17 -8.09
CA ILE A 52 0.44 3.73 -9.01
C ILE A 52 0.76 2.24 -8.90
N SER A 53 0.07 1.50 -8.03
CA SER A 53 0.32 0.08 -7.82
C SER A 53 0.01 -0.73 -9.08
N ALA A 54 0.98 -1.51 -9.55
CA ALA A 54 0.83 -2.33 -10.75
C ALA A 54 -0.34 -3.33 -10.62
N GLU A 55 -0.68 -3.76 -9.42
CA GLU A 55 -1.78 -4.68 -9.11
C GLU A 55 -3.15 -4.15 -9.60
N ILE A 56 -3.44 -2.86 -9.38
CA ILE A 56 -4.69 -2.24 -9.83
C ILE A 56 -4.68 -2.07 -11.35
N TRP A 57 -3.56 -1.62 -11.90
CA TRP A 57 -3.41 -1.39 -13.33
C TRP A 57 -3.57 -2.68 -14.15
N GLN A 58 -3.04 -3.80 -13.66
CA GLN A 58 -3.24 -5.12 -14.28
C GLN A 58 -4.73 -5.46 -14.44
N ARG A 59 -5.54 -5.17 -13.42
CA ARG A 59 -6.99 -5.44 -13.46
C ARG A 59 -7.72 -4.52 -14.43
N PHE A 60 -7.30 -3.26 -14.56
CA PHE A 60 -7.85 -2.36 -15.57
C PHE A 60 -7.43 -2.74 -16.99
N SER A 61 -6.19 -3.16 -17.20
CA SER A 61 -5.70 -3.63 -18.50
C SER A 61 -6.36 -4.93 -18.96
N ALA A 62 -6.79 -5.78 -18.02
CA ALA A 62 -7.54 -6.99 -18.34
C ALA A 62 -9.04 -6.73 -18.65
N ALA A 63 -9.55 -5.52 -18.42
CA ALA A 63 -10.94 -5.19 -18.69
C ALA A 63 -11.21 -5.08 -20.20
N LYS A 64 -12.34 -5.64 -20.65
CA LYS A 64 -12.72 -5.66 -22.07
C LYS A 64 -13.01 -4.28 -22.66
N SER A 65 -13.41 -3.33 -21.82
CA SER A 65 -13.73 -1.97 -22.22
C SER A 65 -13.48 -0.98 -21.09
N VAL A 66 -13.30 0.29 -21.46
CA VAL A 66 -13.17 1.40 -20.49
C VAL A 66 -14.39 1.46 -19.56
N ARG A 67 -15.60 1.22 -20.09
CA ARG A 67 -16.83 1.19 -19.30
C ARG A 67 -16.80 0.08 -18.24
N ASP A 68 -16.24 -1.07 -18.57
CA ASP A 68 -16.13 -2.19 -17.63
C ASP A 68 -15.07 -1.91 -16.56
N ALA A 69 -13.94 -1.30 -16.92
CA ALA A 69 -12.94 -0.83 -15.95
C ALA A 69 -13.54 0.21 -14.97
N GLN A 70 -14.35 1.15 -15.47
CA GLN A 70 -15.05 2.13 -14.63
C GLN A 70 -16.12 1.49 -13.73
N LYS A 71 -16.84 0.46 -14.21
CA LYS A 71 -17.77 -0.32 -13.39
C LYS A 71 -17.03 -1.09 -12.30
N LEU A 72 -15.89 -1.71 -12.63
CA LEU A 72 -15.03 -2.40 -11.66
C LEU A 72 -14.60 -1.45 -10.54
N SER A 73 -14.09 -0.27 -10.89
CA SER A 73 -13.64 0.75 -9.92
C SER A 73 -14.78 1.23 -9.02
N ARG A 74 -15.95 1.59 -9.60
CA ARG A 74 -17.11 2.00 -8.81
C ARG A 74 -17.66 0.87 -7.93
N GLY A 75 -17.71 -0.36 -8.43
CA GLY A 75 -18.12 -1.53 -7.66
C GLY A 75 -17.21 -1.77 -6.47
N ALA A 76 -15.88 -1.66 -6.67
CA ALA A 76 -14.91 -1.77 -5.59
C ALA A 76 -15.12 -0.70 -4.52
N LEU A 77 -15.43 0.55 -4.90
CA LEU A 77 -15.74 1.62 -3.95
C LEU A 77 -16.95 1.28 -3.07
N TYR A 78 -18.07 0.89 -3.69
CA TYR A 78 -19.32 0.60 -2.95
C TYR A 78 -19.22 -0.63 -2.06
N ILE A 79 -18.39 -1.62 -2.42
CA ILE A 79 -18.19 -2.84 -1.64
C ILE A 79 -17.18 -2.60 -0.50
N ASN A 80 -16.05 -1.96 -0.80
CA ASN A 80 -14.95 -1.85 0.17
C ASN A 80 -15.22 -0.84 1.28
N ILE A 81 -15.90 0.28 1.01
CA ILE A 81 -16.17 1.29 2.05
C ILE A 81 -16.95 0.67 3.23
N PRO A 82 -18.11 0.01 3.04
CA PRO A 82 -18.83 -0.62 4.14
C PRO A 82 -18.02 -1.72 4.85
N LEU A 83 -17.26 -2.52 4.09
CA LEU A 83 -16.43 -3.58 4.66
C LEU A 83 -15.36 -3.03 5.60
N TYR A 84 -14.66 -1.95 5.20
CA TYR A 84 -13.68 -1.29 6.07
C TYR A 84 -14.32 -0.72 7.33
N PHE A 85 -15.51 -0.12 7.24
CA PHE A 85 -16.25 0.32 8.42
C PHE A 85 -16.55 -0.83 9.38
N PHE A 86 -16.98 -2.00 8.86
CA PHE A 86 -17.22 -3.16 9.72
C PHE A 86 -15.96 -3.65 10.42
N VAL A 87 -14.81 -3.67 9.73
CA VAL A 87 -13.53 -4.07 10.34
C VAL A 87 -13.11 -3.10 11.44
N VAL A 88 -13.22 -1.79 11.19
CA VAL A 88 -12.91 -0.75 12.19
C VAL A 88 -13.81 -0.89 13.42
N ILE A 89 -15.12 -1.06 13.22
CA ILE A 89 -16.08 -1.21 14.33
C ILE A 89 -15.77 -2.47 15.15
N ILE A 90 -15.42 -3.60 14.50
CA ILE A 90 -15.01 -4.81 15.22
C ILE A 90 -13.79 -4.54 16.10
N GLY A 91 -12.77 -3.85 15.55
CA GLY A 91 -11.60 -3.43 16.33
C GLY A 91 -11.96 -2.54 17.51
N MET A 92 -12.89 -1.60 17.31
CA MET A 92 -13.35 -0.70 18.37
C MET A 92 -14.09 -1.42 19.50
N LEU A 93 -14.96 -2.38 19.14
CA LEU A 93 -15.73 -3.20 20.09
C LEU A 93 -14.81 -4.14 20.86
N ALA A 94 -13.76 -4.65 20.21
CA ALA A 94 -12.81 -5.56 20.81
C ALA A 94 -12.05 -4.95 22.00
N LEU A 95 -11.92 -3.62 22.10
CA LEU A 95 -11.31 -2.98 23.26
C LEU A 95 -12.00 -3.33 24.58
N ALA A 96 -13.33 -3.49 24.59
CA ALA A 96 -14.06 -3.89 25.78
C ALA A 96 -14.02 -5.39 26.04
N MET A 97 -13.73 -6.20 25.01
CA MET A 97 -13.64 -7.66 25.09
C MET A 97 -12.23 -8.08 25.56
N TYR A 98 -11.21 -7.38 25.07
CA TYR A 98 -9.80 -7.60 25.37
C TYR A 98 -9.16 -6.26 25.78
N PRO A 99 -9.38 -5.79 27.02
CA PRO A 99 -8.76 -4.55 27.51
C PRO A 99 -7.24 -4.61 27.41
N GLU A 100 -6.65 -5.78 27.64
CA GLU A 100 -5.25 -6.09 27.37
C GLU A 100 -5.22 -7.13 26.27
N LYS A 101 -4.68 -6.75 25.11
CA LYS A 101 -4.56 -7.64 23.97
C LYS A 101 -3.51 -8.71 24.28
N PRO A 102 -3.84 -10.02 24.16
CA PRO A 102 -2.86 -11.09 24.25
C PRO A 102 -1.73 -10.90 23.23
N GLU A 103 -0.49 -11.01 23.68
CA GLU A 103 0.68 -10.82 22.84
C GLU A 103 0.72 -11.85 21.70
N GLY A 104 1.13 -11.41 20.50
CA GLY A 104 1.24 -12.27 19.32
C GLY A 104 -0.09 -12.72 18.69
N GLN A 105 -1.25 -12.36 19.24
CA GLN A 105 -2.55 -12.77 18.70
C GLN A 105 -3.23 -11.67 17.89
N HIS A 106 -3.96 -12.05 16.83
CA HIS A 106 -4.70 -11.10 16.01
C HIS A 106 -6.13 -10.92 16.57
N ILE A 107 -6.56 -9.68 16.80
CA ILE A 107 -7.87 -9.38 17.43
C ILE A 107 -9.03 -10.02 16.66
N MET A 108 -9.01 -9.96 15.34
CA MET A 108 -10.05 -10.59 14.51
C MET A 108 -10.14 -12.11 14.73
N VAL A 109 -9.00 -12.78 14.92
CA VAL A 109 -8.95 -14.24 15.17
C VAL A 109 -9.55 -14.57 16.52
N LEU A 110 -9.15 -13.81 17.55
CA LEU A 110 -9.68 -13.91 18.91
C LEU A 110 -11.20 -13.74 18.95
N VAL A 111 -11.72 -12.67 18.32
CA VAL A 111 -13.17 -12.42 18.27
C VAL A 111 -13.91 -13.58 17.59
N ILE A 112 -13.33 -14.19 16.55
CA ILE A 112 -13.95 -15.34 15.89
C ILE A 112 -13.92 -16.59 16.80
N GLN A 113 -12.81 -16.87 17.48
CA GLN A 113 -12.66 -18.04 18.33
C GLN A 113 -13.57 -17.99 19.56
N ASP A 114 -13.61 -16.85 20.24
CA ASP A 114 -14.20 -16.78 21.57
C ASP A 114 -15.71 -16.46 21.53
N TYR A 115 -16.19 -15.76 20.49
CA TYR A 115 -17.55 -15.20 20.46
C TYR A 115 -18.42 -15.68 19.31
N VAL A 116 -17.86 -16.29 18.26
CA VAL A 116 -18.64 -16.78 17.12
C VAL A 116 -18.95 -18.28 17.30
N PRO A 117 -20.21 -18.73 17.09
CA PRO A 117 -20.56 -20.14 17.20
C PRO A 117 -19.70 -21.03 16.30
N PRO A 118 -19.35 -22.27 16.70
CA PRO A 118 -18.30 -23.07 16.06
C PRO A 118 -18.44 -23.21 14.52
N VAL A 119 -19.65 -23.47 14.01
CA VAL A 119 -19.90 -23.61 12.57
C VAL A 119 -19.63 -22.28 11.83
N LEU A 120 -20.14 -21.17 12.37
CA LEU A 120 -19.94 -19.85 11.79
C LEU A 120 -18.51 -19.36 11.96
N ALA A 121 -17.82 -19.79 13.03
CA ALA A 121 -16.42 -19.52 13.25
C ALA A 121 -15.57 -20.19 12.16
N GLY A 122 -15.83 -21.46 11.85
CA GLY A 122 -15.20 -22.17 10.73
C GLY A 122 -15.39 -21.47 9.38
N ILE A 123 -16.62 -21.05 9.07
CA ILE A 123 -16.91 -20.27 7.85
C ILE A 123 -16.17 -18.92 7.85
N SER A 124 -16.14 -18.23 9.00
CA SER A 124 -15.46 -16.93 9.14
C SER A 124 -13.95 -17.08 8.96
N PHE A 125 -13.35 -18.16 9.49
CA PHE A 125 -11.94 -18.48 9.28
C PHE A 125 -11.63 -18.83 7.84
N ALA A 126 -12.46 -19.64 7.19
CA ALA A 126 -12.32 -19.94 5.77
C ALA A 126 -12.37 -18.66 4.91
N GLY A 127 -13.31 -17.75 5.20
CA GLY A 127 -13.40 -16.46 4.52
C GLY A 127 -12.21 -15.54 4.77
N LEU A 128 -11.71 -15.50 6.00
CA LEU A 128 -10.50 -14.75 6.36
C LEU A 128 -9.27 -15.27 5.60
N LEU A 129 -9.07 -16.59 5.58
CA LEU A 129 -7.97 -17.21 4.85
C LEU A 129 -8.10 -17.00 3.34
N ALA A 130 -9.29 -17.12 2.78
CA ALA A 130 -9.54 -16.85 1.37
C ALA A 130 -9.22 -15.40 0.99
N ALA A 131 -9.59 -14.43 1.84
CA ALA A 131 -9.25 -13.03 1.63
C ALA A 131 -7.72 -12.81 1.65
N LEU A 132 -7.02 -13.37 2.64
CA LEU A 132 -5.56 -13.29 2.74
C LEU A 132 -4.87 -13.91 1.50
N MET A 133 -5.31 -15.10 1.08
CA MET A 133 -4.76 -15.78 -0.10
C MET A 133 -4.98 -14.97 -1.38
N SER A 134 -6.12 -14.28 -1.52
CA SER A 134 -6.41 -13.46 -2.71
C SER A 134 -5.45 -12.27 -2.88
N THR A 135 -5.05 -11.65 -1.76
CA THR A 135 -4.07 -10.55 -1.76
C THR A 135 -2.66 -11.08 -1.99
N MET A 136 -2.29 -12.18 -1.31
CA MET A 136 -0.98 -12.81 -1.48
C MET A 136 -0.75 -13.26 -2.92
N ASP A 137 -1.75 -13.90 -3.55
CA ASP A 137 -1.70 -14.33 -4.94
C ASP A 137 -1.47 -13.15 -5.90
N THR A 138 -2.19 -12.03 -5.69
CA THR A 138 -2.02 -10.81 -6.50
C THR A 138 -0.58 -10.28 -6.38
N ALA A 139 -0.06 -10.11 -5.16
CA ALA A 139 1.27 -9.57 -4.93
C ALA A 139 2.38 -10.47 -5.51
N ILE A 140 2.28 -11.80 -5.31
CA ILE A 140 3.22 -12.78 -5.87
C ILE A 140 3.17 -12.79 -7.39
N ASN A 141 1.97 -12.76 -7.98
CA ASN A 141 1.79 -12.73 -9.42
C ASN A 141 2.35 -11.44 -10.04
N THR A 142 2.09 -10.28 -9.43
CA THR A 142 2.62 -9.00 -9.91
C THR A 142 4.15 -8.97 -9.82
N GLY A 143 4.74 -9.41 -8.71
CA GLY A 143 6.21 -9.51 -8.59
C GLY A 143 6.82 -10.49 -9.59
N SER A 144 6.17 -11.64 -9.80
CA SER A 144 6.56 -12.62 -10.80
C SER A 144 6.55 -12.05 -12.22
N LEU A 145 5.52 -11.27 -12.57
CA LEU A 145 5.41 -10.62 -13.86
C LEU A 145 6.55 -9.62 -14.08
N VAL A 146 6.90 -8.81 -13.08
CA VAL A 146 8.03 -7.87 -13.18
C VAL A 146 9.35 -8.61 -13.41
N LEU A 147 9.61 -9.68 -12.65
CA LEU A 147 10.83 -10.48 -12.84
C LEU A 147 10.86 -11.16 -14.22
N THR A 148 9.71 -11.56 -14.76
CA THR A 148 9.62 -12.29 -16.02
C THR A 148 9.67 -11.35 -17.22
N GLU A 149 8.78 -10.36 -17.29
CA GLU A 149 8.65 -9.46 -18.44
C GLU A 149 9.70 -8.34 -18.41
N ASP A 150 9.86 -7.66 -17.27
CA ASP A 150 10.73 -6.48 -17.21
C ASP A 150 12.21 -6.85 -17.07
N ILE A 151 12.51 -7.93 -16.35
CA ILE A 151 13.89 -8.36 -16.15
C ILE A 151 14.27 -9.45 -17.16
N TYR A 152 13.66 -10.64 -17.09
CA TYR A 152 14.11 -11.77 -17.91
C TYR A 152 13.89 -11.53 -19.41
N HIS A 153 12.67 -11.20 -19.84
CA HIS A 153 12.35 -11.03 -21.25
C HIS A 153 13.03 -9.78 -21.84
N ARG A 154 12.83 -8.60 -21.24
CA ARG A 154 13.36 -7.34 -21.81
C ARG A 154 14.88 -7.17 -21.68
N CYS A 155 15.49 -7.60 -20.58
CA CYS A 155 16.91 -7.35 -20.31
C CYS A 155 17.82 -8.54 -20.62
N PHE A 156 17.38 -9.78 -20.35
CA PHE A 156 18.25 -10.96 -20.48
C PHE A 156 18.02 -11.79 -21.75
N LYS A 157 16.77 -12.06 -22.11
CA LYS A 157 16.40 -12.98 -23.20
C LYS A 157 15.20 -12.47 -23.99
N LYS A 158 15.49 -11.58 -24.94
CA LYS A 158 14.48 -10.92 -25.80
C LYS A 158 13.75 -11.86 -26.75
N ASP A 159 14.38 -12.98 -27.12
CA ASP A 159 13.81 -14.00 -28.01
C ASP A 159 13.28 -15.23 -27.22
N ALA A 160 12.86 -15.01 -25.97
CA ALA A 160 12.30 -16.10 -25.15
C ALA A 160 10.97 -16.59 -25.74
N SER A 161 10.84 -17.90 -25.91
CA SER A 161 9.55 -18.50 -26.30
C SER A 161 8.52 -18.39 -25.16
N GLU A 162 7.24 -18.40 -25.47
CA GLU A 162 6.13 -18.44 -24.50
C GLU A 162 6.32 -19.51 -23.41
N ALA A 163 6.74 -20.72 -23.79
CA ALA A 163 6.98 -21.81 -22.83
C ALA A 163 8.09 -21.47 -21.81
N GLN A 164 9.12 -20.73 -22.25
CA GLN A 164 10.20 -20.27 -21.39
C GLN A 164 9.75 -19.14 -20.47
N LEU A 165 8.92 -18.22 -20.97
CA LEU A 165 8.34 -17.14 -20.16
C LEU A 165 7.43 -17.73 -19.07
N VAL A 166 6.56 -18.68 -19.40
CA VAL A 166 5.70 -19.37 -18.42
C VAL A 166 6.53 -20.11 -17.36
N LEU A 167 7.58 -20.83 -17.77
CA LEU A 167 8.45 -21.54 -16.84
C LEU A 167 9.16 -20.56 -15.90
N PHE A 168 9.74 -19.48 -16.45
CA PHE A 168 10.42 -18.47 -15.66
C PHE A 168 9.46 -17.72 -14.73
N GLY A 169 8.22 -17.48 -15.15
CA GLY A 169 7.16 -16.92 -14.31
C GLY A 169 6.81 -17.82 -13.12
N ARG A 170 6.75 -19.14 -13.31
CA ARG A 170 6.52 -20.07 -12.18
C ARG A 170 7.69 -20.07 -11.19
N ILE A 171 8.92 -20.01 -11.69
CA ILE A 171 10.13 -19.90 -10.86
C ILE A 171 10.13 -18.58 -10.09
N SER A 172 9.86 -17.47 -10.77
CA SER A 172 9.79 -16.13 -10.18
C SER A 172 8.71 -16.03 -9.10
N ALA A 173 7.53 -16.61 -9.33
CA ALA A 173 6.48 -16.69 -8.32
C ALA A 173 6.93 -17.48 -7.08
N THR A 174 7.65 -18.58 -7.28
CA THR A 174 8.21 -19.38 -6.17
C THR A 174 9.23 -18.58 -5.37
N ILE A 175 10.13 -17.86 -6.05
CA ILE A 175 11.11 -16.97 -5.40
C ILE A 175 10.41 -15.89 -4.59
N MET A 176 9.40 -15.22 -5.15
CA MET A 176 8.63 -14.19 -4.46
C MET A 176 7.94 -14.75 -3.20
N ALA A 177 7.34 -15.94 -3.29
CA ALA A 177 6.70 -16.60 -2.14
C ALA A 177 7.72 -16.92 -1.03
N VAL A 178 8.88 -17.49 -1.39
CA VAL A 178 9.95 -17.83 -0.43
C VAL A 178 10.51 -16.58 0.25
N CYS A 179 10.78 -15.51 -0.52
CA CYS A 179 11.20 -14.22 0.04
C CYS A 179 10.16 -13.65 1.01
N GLY A 180 8.87 -13.70 0.64
CA GLY A 180 7.76 -13.27 1.51
C GLY A 180 7.71 -14.06 2.82
N ILE A 181 7.94 -15.37 2.78
CA ILE A 181 8.03 -16.21 3.99
C ILE A 181 9.18 -15.74 4.90
N PHE A 182 10.39 -15.56 4.37
CA PHE A 182 11.53 -15.11 5.16
C PHE A 182 11.30 -13.73 5.80
N ILE A 183 10.75 -12.78 5.04
CA ILE A 183 10.39 -11.45 5.53
C ILE A 183 9.34 -11.55 6.66
N SER A 184 8.31 -12.39 6.50
CA SER A 184 7.27 -12.60 7.52
C SER A 184 7.78 -13.27 8.80
N ILE A 185 8.90 -14.00 8.72
CA ILE A 185 9.56 -14.57 9.89
C ILE A 185 10.30 -13.48 10.66
N ALA A 186 11.01 -12.61 9.95
CA ALA A 186 11.82 -11.54 10.55
C ALA A 186 10.98 -10.39 11.12
N ILE A 187 9.89 -10.02 10.45
CA ILE A 187 9.09 -8.84 10.80
C ILE A 187 7.69 -9.27 11.18
N LYS A 188 7.30 -9.01 12.44
CA LYS A 188 5.98 -9.40 12.99
C LYS A 188 4.95 -8.28 13.01
N ASP A 189 5.40 -7.03 12.84
CA ASP A 189 4.50 -5.88 12.80
C ASP A 189 3.94 -5.69 11.37
N LEU A 190 2.65 -6.02 11.22
CA LEU A 190 1.92 -5.87 9.95
C LEU A 190 1.92 -4.42 9.46
N LEU A 191 1.73 -3.47 10.36
CA LEU A 191 1.66 -2.06 9.99
C LEU A 191 3.02 -1.60 9.48
N TRP A 192 4.10 -2.00 10.14
CA TRP A 192 5.45 -1.67 9.70
C TRP A 192 5.76 -2.19 8.28
N VAL A 193 5.44 -3.45 7.97
CA VAL A 193 5.61 -4.01 6.61
C VAL A 193 4.80 -3.25 5.56
N LEU A 194 3.54 -2.95 5.88
CA LEU A 194 2.62 -2.29 4.96
C LEU A 194 3.07 -0.86 4.63
N TRP A 195 3.66 -0.18 5.62
CA TRP A 195 4.22 1.15 5.44
C TRP A 195 5.50 1.12 4.64
N MET A 196 6.36 0.13 4.89
CA MET A 196 7.59 -0.03 4.14
C MET A 196 7.35 -0.21 2.64
N ALA A 197 6.35 -1.01 2.28
CA ALA A 197 5.97 -1.21 0.89
C ALA A 197 5.44 0.09 0.25
N SER A 198 4.69 0.89 1.00
CA SER A 198 4.06 2.12 0.49
C SER A 198 5.05 3.26 0.28
N ASP A 199 6.03 3.44 1.17
CA ASP A 199 7.02 4.54 1.09
C ASP A 199 7.89 4.42 -0.16
N ILE A 200 8.35 3.19 -0.48
CA ILE A 200 9.18 2.91 -1.66
C ILE A 200 8.45 3.33 -2.94
N LEU A 201 7.15 3.04 -3.05
CA LEU A 201 6.34 3.39 -4.21
C LEU A 201 6.08 4.90 -4.28
N ALA A 202 5.63 5.49 -3.17
CA ALA A 202 5.17 6.88 -3.15
C ALA A 202 6.31 7.91 -3.35
N SER A 203 7.49 7.66 -2.78
CA SER A 203 8.54 8.67 -2.64
C SER A 203 9.35 8.93 -3.93
N GLY A 204 9.43 7.96 -4.85
CA GLY A 204 10.21 8.10 -6.08
C GLY A 204 9.44 7.91 -7.38
N VAL A 205 8.37 7.12 -7.38
CA VAL A 205 7.70 6.66 -8.61
C VAL A 205 6.43 7.47 -8.91
N PHE A 206 5.76 7.97 -7.87
CA PHE A 206 4.47 8.64 -8.00
C PHE A 206 4.48 9.81 -8.98
N TRP A 207 5.37 10.79 -8.78
CA TRP A 207 5.40 12.01 -9.59
C TRP A 207 5.82 11.79 -11.03
N PRO A 208 6.89 11.03 -11.33
CA PRO A 208 7.22 10.68 -12.71
C PRO A 208 6.06 10.03 -13.46
N LEU A 209 5.31 9.14 -12.80
CA LEU A 209 4.19 8.44 -13.43
C LEU A 209 3.02 9.38 -13.69
N ILE A 210 2.58 10.14 -12.68
CA ILE A 210 1.42 11.04 -12.82
C ILE A 210 1.74 12.21 -13.74
N LEU A 211 2.84 12.93 -13.49
CA LEU A 211 3.18 14.10 -14.30
C LEU A 211 3.65 13.71 -15.70
N GLY A 212 4.25 12.53 -15.89
CA GLY A 212 4.62 12.03 -17.22
C GLY A 212 3.41 11.84 -18.14
N ILE A 213 2.23 11.52 -17.57
CA ILE A 213 0.98 11.40 -18.33
C ILE A 213 0.33 12.77 -18.58
N TYR A 214 0.43 13.73 -17.66
CA TYR A 214 -0.33 14.99 -17.74
C TYR A 214 0.47 16.19 -18.26
N THR A 215 1.80 16.10 -18.35
CA THR A 215 2.65 17.26 -18.67
C THR A 215 3.45 17.03 -19.95
N LYS A 216 3.72 18.11 -20.69
CA LYS A 216 4.53 18.07 -21.92
C LYS A 216 6.02 18.28 -21.69
N TRP A 217 6.39 18.69 -20.48
CA TRP A 217 7.76 19.06 -20.10
C TRP A 217 8.48 17.97 -19.30
N GLY A 218 7.77 16.89 -18.91
CA GLY A 218 8.38 15.73 -18.27
C GLY A 218 9.43 15.08 -19.15
N THR A 219 10.54 14.65 -18.54
CA THR A 219 11.66 14.03 -19.27
C THR A 219 12.02 12.66 -18.69
N THR A 220 12.61 11.80 -19.52
CA THR A 220 13.12 10.49 -19.09
C THR A 220 14.19 10.62 -17.99
N LYS A 221 15.09 11.61 -18.11
CA LYS A 221 16.15 11.86 -17.13
C LYS A 221 15.60 12.35 -15.79
N GLY A 222 14.61 13.24 -15.82
CA GLY A 222 13.93 13.70 -14.60
C GLY A 222 13.19 12.58 -13.87
N ALA A 223 12.55 11.68 -14.62
CA ALA A 223 11.92 10.48 -14.07
C ALA A 223 12.93 9.58 -13.33
N ILE A 224 14.04 9.22 -13.98
CA ILE A 224 15.08 8.37 -13.38
C ILE A 224 15.70 9.05 -12.16
N ALA A 225 15.99 10.36 -12.22
CA ALA A 225 16.54 11.10 -11.09
C ALA A 225 15.61 11.07 -9.87
N SER A 226 14.31 11.29 -10.09
CA SER A 226 13.29 11.23 -9.03
C SER A 226 13.20 9.84 -8.40
N MET A 227 13.19 8.78 -9.23
CA MET A 227 13.15 7.39 -8.75
C MET A 227 14.39 7.04 -7.92
N LEU A 228 15.59 7.41 -8.38
CA LEU A 228 16.83 7.12 -7.68
C LEU A 228 16.95 7.88 -6.36
N VAL A 229 16.68 9.20 -6.38
CA VAL A 229 16.75 10.01 -5.15
C VAL A 229 15.66 9.58 -4.15
N GLY A 230 14.45 9.28 -4.63
CA GLY A 230 13.38 8.74 -3.79
C GLY A 230 13.76 7.40 -3.15
N ALA A 231 14.35 6.48 -3.91
CA ALA A 231 14.81 5.19 -3.38
C ALA A 231 15.90 5.36 -2.31
N VAL A 232 16.89 6.23 -2.56
CA VAL A 232 17.95 6.54 -1.59
C VAL A 232 17.37 7.20 -0.35
N PHE A 233 16.42 8.12 -0.51
CA PHE A 233 15.73 8.79 0.59
C PHE A 233 15.02 7.79 1.51
N VAL A 234 14.26 6.85 0.93
CA VAL A 234 13.52 5.84 1.69
C VAL A 234 14.48 4.89 2.41
N LEU A 235 15.51 4.39 1.71
CA LEU A 235 16.54 3.53 2.32
C LEU A 235 17.27 4.22 3.47
N TRP A 236 17.60 5.51 3.33
CA TRP A 236 18.23 6.29 4.39
C TRP A 236 17.36 6.35 5.66
N HIS A 237 16.06 6.58 5.51
CA HIS A 237 15.13 6.62 6.64
C HIS A 237 14.94 5.24 7.28
N TYR A 238 14.87 4.17 6.48
CA TYR A 238 14.81 2.81 7.04
C TYR A 238 16.04 2.45 7.85
N LEU A 239 17.24 2.87 7.43
CA LEU A 239 18.44 2.64 8.22
C LEU A 239 18.37 3.37 9.57
N ILE A 240 17.83 4.60 9.62
CA ILE A 240 17.59 5.33 10.86
C ILE A 240 16.57 4.59 11.74
N ASP A 241 15.45 4.15 11.16
CA ASP A 241 14.39 3.42 11.89
C ASP A 241 14.89 2.06 12.42
N LEU A 242 15.86 1.44 11.74
CA LEU A 242 16.56 0.23 12.18
C LEU A 242 17.65 0.50 13.23
N GLY A 243 17.85 1.76 13.65
CA GLY A 243 18.78 2.13 14.72
C GLY A 243 20.21 2.44 14.25
N VAL A 244 20.46 2.57 12.95
CA VAL A 244 21.75 3.06 12.44
C VAL A 244 21.88 4.53 12.79
N ALA A 245 23.02 4.93 13.35
CA ALA A 245 23.31 6.30 13.81
C ALA A 245 23.56 7.29 12.64
N LEU A 246 22.56 7.46 11.78
CA LEU A 246 22.57 8.42 10.69
C LEU A 246 21.85 9.71 11.10
N THR A 247 22.23 10.83 10.48
CA THR A 247 21.56 12.11 10.69
C THR A 247 20.25 12.15 9.93
N SER A 248 19.19 12.63 10.59
CA SER A 248 17.92 12.90 9.92
C SER A 248 18.10 14.04 8.93
N ILE A 249 17.83 13.76 7.65
CA ILE A 249 17.87 14.74 6.55
C ILE A 249 16.57 15.53 6.39
N ILE A 250 15.51 15.15 7.12
CA ILE A 250 14.20 15.80 7.06
C ILE A 250 13.93 16.76 8.25
N PRO A 251 13.17 17.84 8.01
CA PRO A 251 12.74 18.77 9.06
C PRO A 251 11.96 18.08 10.19
N ALA A 252 11.97 18.69 11.37
CA ALA A 252 11.27 18.15 12.55
C ALA A 252 9.74 18.23 12.43
N TRP A 253 9.23 19.20 11.67
CA TRP A 253 7.81 19.34 11.34
C TRP A 253 7.57 18.78 9.93
N PRO A 254 6.45 18.13 9.60
CA PRO A 254 5.38 17.70 10.50
C PRO A 254 5.74 16.49 11.37
N GLY A 255 6.87 15.83 11.08
CA GLY A 255 7.43 14.74 11.86
C GLY A 255 8.59 14.09 11.09
N ARG A 256 9.39 13.28 11.80
CA ARG A 256 10.51 12.55 11.19
C ARG A 256 10.25 11.06 11.04
N SER A 257 9.41 10.50 11.91
CA SER A 257 8.99 9.10 11.83
C SER A 257 7.85 8.95 10.84
N TRP A 258 7.58 7.71 10.45
CA TRP A 258 6.35 7.37 9.74
C TRP A 258 5.11 7.88 10.53
N PRO A 259 4.07 8.40 9.85
CA PRO A 259 3.86 8.47 8.40
C PRO A 259 4.44 9.74 7.73
N PHE A 260 5.10 10.60 8.50
CA PHE A 260 5.59 11.89 8.01
C PHE A 260 6.80 11.74 7.08
N SER A 261 7.58 10.67 7.20
CA SER A 261 8.68 10.34 6.27
C SER A 261 8.18 10.22 4.83
N ILE A 262 7.03 9.57 4.61
CA ILE A 262 6.41 9.41 3.28
C ILE A 262 6.05 10.77 2.67
N PHE A 263 5.48 11.67 3.48
CA PHE A 263 5.16 13.02 3.03
C PHE A 263 6.41 13.73 2.49
N TRP A 264 7.51 13.65 3.24
CA TRP A 264 8.78 14.22 2.80
C TRP A 264 9.33 13.53 1.56
N GLY A 265 9.23 12.21 1.46
CA GLY A 265 9.67 11.48 0.28
C GLY A 265 8.88 11.86 -0.97
N ILE A 266 7.56 12.00 -0.88
CA ILE A 266 6.71 12.54 -1.96
C ILE A 266 7.16 13.94 -2.36
N VAL A 267 7.44 14.84 -1.40
CA VAL A 267 7.91 16.20 -1.70
C VAL A 267 9.27 16.19 -2.39
N VAL A 268 10.22 15.39 -1.89
CA VAL A 268 11.56 15.24 -2.50
C VAL A 268 11.43 14.70 -3.93
N GLY A 269 10.63 13.66 -4.14
CA GLY A 269 10.37 13.09 -5.46
C GLY A 269 9.81 14.12 -6.44
N LEU A 270 8.88 14.97 -6.00
CA LEU A 270 8.31 16.05 -6.82
C LEU A 270 9.38 17.07 -7.20
N VAL A 271 10.12 17.58 -6.21
CA VAL A 271 11.13 18.62 -6.43
C VAL A 271 12.20 18.12 -7.39
N VAL A 272 12.71 16.90 -7.17
CA VAL A 272 13.72 16.30 -8.04
C VAL A 272 13.17 16.11 -9.45
N TYR A 273 11.94 15.58 -9.59
CA TYR A 273 11.34 15.38 -10.91
C TYR A 273 11.17 16.69 -11.69
N VAL A 274 10.64 17.73 -11.03
CA VAL A 274 10.41 19.05 -11.63
C VAL A 274 11.74 19.68 -12.02
N VAL A 275 12.68 19.80 -11.08
CA VAL A 275 13.97 20.47 -11.31
C VAL A 275 14.76 19.73 -12.38
N ALA A 276 14.92 18.41 -12.27
CA ALA A 276 15.67 17.64 -13.25
C ALA A 276 14.99 17.64 -14.62
N SER A 277 13.66 17.61 -14.70
CA SER A 277 12.96 17.70 -15.99
C SER A 277 13.12 19.06 -16.66
N LEU A 278 13.00 20.15 -15.91
CA LEU A 278 13.21 21.50 -16.45
C LEU A 278 14.66 21.72 -16.91
N LEU A 279 15.64 21.17 -16.19
CA LEU A 279 17.06 21.27 -16.56
C LEU A 279 17.45 20.39 -17.74
N THR A 280 16.72 19.29 -17.98
CA THR A 280 17.05 18.32 -19.04
C THR A 280 16.07 18.35 -20.21
N GLN A 281 15.14 19.30 -20.22
CA GLN A 281 14.14 19.45 -21.27
C GLN A 281 14.83 19.79 -22.60
N SER A 282 14.63 18.94 -23.60
CA SER A 282 15.08 19.14 -24.97
C SER A 282 13.90 19.09 -25.93
N ASP A 283 14.10 19.62 -27.15
CA ASP A 283 13.09 19.54 -28.21
C ASP A 283 12.74 18.08 -28.55
N GLU A 284 13.70 17.17 -28.44
CA GLU A 284 13.48 15.73 -28.65
C GLU A 284 12.55 15.12 -27.59
N GLU A 285 12.79 15.41 -26.30
CA GLU A 285 11.92 14.95 -25.20
C GLU A 285 10.52 15.55 -25.35
N ARG A 286 10.42 16.84 -25.74
CA ARG A 286 9.13 17.48 -25.99
C ARG A 286 8.37 16.80 -27.13
N MET A 287 9.02 16.48 -28.25
CA MET A 287 8.41 15.75 -29.36
C MET A 287 8.00 14.33 -28.98
N LYS A 288 8.78 13.66 -28.12
CA LYS A 288 8.43 12.33 -27.59
C LYS A 288 7.15 12.40 -26.77
N THR A 289 7.04 13.37 -25.87
CA THR A 289 5.86 13.57 -25.03
C THR A 289 4.64 14.00 -25.83
N GLU A 290 4.80 14.88 -26.82
CA GLU A 290 3.71 15.28 -27.71
C GLU A 290 3.18 14.11 -28.56
N ARG A 291 4.06 13.23 -29.06
CA ARG A 291 3.66 11.99 -29.76
C ARG A 291 2.91 11.04 -28.84
N PHE A 292 3.36 10.89 -27.61
CA PHE A 292 2.68 10.07 -26.60
C PHE A 292 1.28 10.62 -26.32
N MET A 293 1.15 11.92 -26.04
CA MET A 293 -0.13 12.56 -25.74
C MET A 293 -1.14 12.48 -26.89
N LYS A 294 -0.67 12.60 -28.15
CA LYS A 294 -1.54 12.45 -29.32
C LYS A 294 -2.16 11.05 -29.40
N ARG A 295 -1.40 10.00 -29.12
CA ARG A 295 -1.91 8.60 -29.11
C ARG A 295 -2.97 8.34 -28.04
N PHE A 296 -3.00 9.13 -26.96
CA PHE A 296 -4.01 9.01 -25.91
C PHE A 296 -5.28 9.82 -26.18
N ALA A 297 -5.21 10.79 -27.11
CA ALA A 297 -6.35 11.62 -27.49
C ALA A 297 -7.19 11.03 -28.63
N GLU A 298 -6.63 10.04 -29.35
CA GLU A 298 -7.29 9.21 -30.37
C GLU A 298 -7.99 8.00 -29.74
#